data_AF-A0A936FIH6-F1
#
_entry.id   AF-A0A936FIH6-F1
#
_cell.length_a   1.000
_cell.length_b   1.000
_cell.length_c   1.000
_cell.angle_alpha   90.00
_cell.angle_beta   90.00
_cell.angle_gamma   90.00
#
_symmetry.space_group_name_H-M   'P 1'
#
loop_
_entity.id
_entity.type
_entity.pdbx_description
1 polymer ?
#
loop_
_entity_poly.entity_id
_entity_poly.type
_entity_poly.pdbx_seq_one_letter_code
_entity_poly.pdbx_strand_id
1 'polypeptide(L)'
;MNDTASAAPVRDYPPLPDFETVEQHIYGACRRYITQDMLEPIHNLIRDAIDADRAMRAQAAPAAVASPLTKLQRKAIAVCFTSDKVSVSEVQRKLSISYADAQTLCQSIVDLGLTDELERTSLKRAPQHPIQRQ
;
A
#
# COMPACT_ATOMS: atom_id res chain seq x y z
N MET A 1 -34.25 -27.19 -0.73
CA MET A 1 -33.21 -27.36 -1.77
C MET A 1 -31.93 -26.77 -1.22
N ASN A 2 -30.86 -27.56 -1.07
CA ASN A 2 -29.53 -27.08 -0.66
C ASN A 2 -28.64 -27.06 -1.90
N ASP A 3 -28.23 -25.86 -2.32
CA ASP A 3 -27.21 -25.65 -3.35
C ASP A 3 -25.82 -25.91 -2.77
N THR A 4 -25.27 -27.08 -3.05
CA THR A 4 -23.87 -27.40 -2.72
C THR A 4 -22.99 -26.79 -3.81
N ALA A 5 -22.36 -25.66 -3.50
CA ALA A 5 -21.29 -25.11 -4.33
C ALA A 5 -20.17 -26.15 -4.47
N SER A 6 -19.99 -26.68 -5.68
CA SER A 6 -18.94 -27.62 -6.03
C SER A 6 -17.59 -26.91 -5.95
N ALA A 7 -16.78 -27.24 -4.94
CA ALA A 7 -15.43 -26.73 -4.79
C ALA A 7 -14.55 -27.21 -5.96
N ALA A 8 -13.83 -26.29 -6.60
CA ALA A 8 -12.92 -26.61 -7.69
C ALA A 8 -11.85 -27.63 -7.24
N PRO A 9 -11.46 -28.58 -8.11
CA PRO A 9 -10.47 -29.59 -7.76
C PRO A 9 -9.15 -28.94 -7.34
N VAL A 10 -8.66 -29.29 -6.15
CA VAL A 10 -7.36 -28.87 -5.65
C VAL A 10 -6.31 -29.40 -6.61
N ARG A 11 -5.77 -28.54 -7.46
CA ARG A 11 -4.65 -28.89 -8.33
C ARG A 11 -3.40 -28.99 -7.47
N ASP A 12 -2.93 -30.21 -7.28
CA ASP A 12 -1.65 -30.48 -6.64
C ASP A 12 -0.55 -30.11 -7.63
N TYR A 13 0.11 -28.97 -7.39
CA TYR A 13 1.22 -28.53 -8.22
C TYR A 13 2.52 -29.06 -7.60
N PRO A 14 3.43 -29.63 -8.40
CA PRO A 14 4.75 -29.97 -7.89
C PRO A 14 5.43 -28.71 -7.33
N PRO A 15 6.27 -28.86 -6.29
CA PRO A 15 6.99 -27.73 -5.73
C PRO A 15 7.81 -27.06 -6.84
N LEU A 16 7.81 -25.72 -6.82
CA LEU A 16 8.60 -24.95 -7.77
C LEU A 16 10.09 -25.27 -7.54
N PRO A 17 10.87 -25.47 -8.62
CA PRO A 17 12.32 -25.64 -8.49
C PRO A 17 12.95 -24.42 -7.82
N ASP A 18 14.03 -24.65 -7.08
CA ASP A 18 14.80 -23.55 -6.50
C ASP A 18 15.49 -22.70 -7.57
N PHE A 19 15.93 -21.51 -7.16
CA PHE A 19 16.55 -20.53 -8.06
C PHE A 19 17.78 -21.10 -8.77
N GLU A 20 18.62 -21.85 -8.06
CA GLU A 20 19.85 -22.43 -8.61
C GLU A 20 19.53 -23.46 -9.72
N THR A 21 18.49 -24.28 -9.52
CA THR A 21 18.01 -25.26 -10.50
C THR A 21 17.45 -24.58 -11.75
N VAL A 22 16.67 -23.50 -11.58
CA VAL A 22 16.13 -22.72 -12.70
C VAL A 22 17.26 -22.02 -13.47
N GLU A 23 18.19 -21.41 -12.73
CA GLU A 23 19.34 -20.69 -13.27
C GLU A 23 20.25 -21.63 -14.08
N GLN A 24 20.59 -22.80 -13.54
CA GLN A 24 21.36 -23.82 -14.26
C GLN A 24 20.63 -24.36 -15.49
N HIS A 25 19.32 -24.56 -15.42
CA HIS A 25 18.53 -25.03 -16.56
C HIS A 25 18.53 -24.00 -17.71
N ILE A 26 18.31 -22.73 -17.38
CA ILE A 26 18.32 -21.63 -18.36
C ILE A 26 19.72 -21.46 -18.93
N TYR A 27 20.77 -21.41 -18.10
CA TYR A 27 22.14 -21.24 -18.59
C TYR A 27 22.67 -22.44 -19.35
N GLY A 28 22.28 -23.65 -18.95
CA GLY A 28 22.57 -24.87 -19.69
C GLY A 28 21.93 -24.86 -21.09
N ALA A 29 20.68 -24.41 -21.20
CA ALA A 29 19.98 -24.28 -22.48
C ALA A 29 20.56 -23.15 -23.37
N CYS A 30 20.92 -22.02 -22.76
CA CYS A 30 21.46 -20.85 -23.48
C CYS A 30 22.91 -21.04 -23.94
N ARG A 31 23.70 -21.90 -23.28
CA ARG A 31 25.13 -22.15 -23.59
C ARG A 31 25.40 -22.62 -25.03
N ARG A 32 24.37 -23.14 -25.71
CA ARG A 32 24.45 -23.62 -27.10
C ARG A 32 24.38 -22.48 -28.13
N TYR A 33 23.91 -21.30 -27.72
CA TYR A 33 23.67 -20.15 -28.60
C TYR A 33 24.39 -18.88 -28.12
N ILE A 34 24.65 -18.77 -26.82
CA ILE A 34 25.27 -17.62 -26.19
C ILE A 34 26.38 -18.16 -25.30
N THR A 35 27.62 -17.77 -25.58
CA THR A 35 28.78 -18.17 -24.78
C THR A 35 28.75 -17.46 -23.43
N GLN A 36 29.41 -18.03 -22.42
CA GLN A 36 29.36 -17.50 -21.05
C GLN A 36 29.87 -16.05 -20.96
N ASP A 37 30.86 -15.70 -21.77
CA ASP A 37 31.41 -14.34 -21.90
C ASP A 37 30.40 -13.33 -22.46
N MET A 38 29.45 -13.77 -23.28
CA MET A 38 28.37 -12.92 -23.79
C MET A 38 27.18 -12.86 -22.83
N LEU A 39 27.01 -13.89 -22.01
CA LEU A 39 25.88 -14.04 -21.10
C LEU A 39 26.12 -13.32 -19.75
N GLU A 40 27.36 -13.32 -19.26
CA GLU A 40 27.79 -12.64 -18.04
C GLU A 40 27.49 -11.13 -18.01
N PRO A 41 27.78 -10.33 -19.07
CA PRO A 41 27.41 -8.91 -19.08
C PRO A 41 25.89 -8.69 -19.06
N ILE A 42 25.11 -9.61 -19.63
CA ILE A 42 23.63 -9.54 -19.61
C ILE A 42 23.11 -9.78 -18.19
N HIS A 43 23.69 -10.74 -17.46
CA HIS A 43 23.30 -10.98 -16.06
C HIS A 43 23.65 -9.83 -15.14
N ASN A 44 24.83 -9.24 -15.32
CA ASN A 44 25.26 -8.10 -14.52
C ASN A 44 24.30 -6.93 -14.74
N LEU A 45 23.91 -6.66 -15.99
CA LEU A 45 22.94 -5.60 -16.30
C LEU A 45 21.58 -5.83 -15.62
N ILE A 46 21.08 -7.07 -15.62
CA ILE A 46 19.80 -7.41 -14.96
C ILE A 46 19.92 -7.27 -13.44
N ARG A 47 21.02 -7.76 -12.85
CA ARG A 47 21.28 -7.66 -11.42
C ARG A 47 21.38 -6.20 -10.98
N ASP A 48 22.13 -5.39 -11.69
CA ASP A 48 22.29 -3.96 -11.41
C ASP A 48 20.96 -3.22 -11.50
N ALA A 49 20.12 -3.55 -12.49
CA ALA A 49 18.79 -2.96 -12.63
C ALA A 49 17.85 -3.35 -11.46
N ILE A 50 17.89 -4.60 -11.02
CA ILE A 50 17.11 -5.09 -9.88
C ILE A 50 17.59 -4.44 -8.57
N ASP A 51 18.90 -4.34 -8.38
CA ASP A 51 19.50 -3.72 -7.20
C ASP A 51 19.23 -2.21 -7.17
N ALA A 52 19.25 -1.54 -8.32
CA ALA A 52 18.85 -0.15 -8.45
C ALA A 52 17.36 0.05 -8.13
N ASP A 53 16.45 -0.80 -8.64
CA ASP A 53 15.02 -0.74 -8.29
C ASP A 53 14.80 -0.99 -6.80
N ARG A 54 15.49 -1.99 -6.21
CA ARG A 54 15.44 -2.26 -4.78
C ARG A 54 15.96 -1.08 -3.95
N ALA A 55 17.07 -0.45 -4.36
CA ALA A 55 17.62 0.71 -3.70
C ALA A 55 16.71 1.94 -3.83
N MET A 56 16.09 2.15 -4.99
CA MET A 56 15.09 3.20 -5.19
C MET A 56 13.84 2.95 -4.35
N ARG A 57 13.34 1.71 -4.27
CA ARG A 57 12.24 1.34 -3.37
C ARG A 57 12.61 1.51 -1.90
N ALA A 58 13.86 1.24 -1.51
CA ALA A 58 14.34 1.49 -0.16
C ALA A 58 14.43 2.99 0.17
N GLN A 59 14.70 3.84 -0.83
CA GLN A 59 14.73 5.30 -0.69
C GLN A 59 13.33 5.95 -0.80
N ALA A 60 12.43 5.35 -1.58
CA ALA A 60 11.04 5.78 -1.75
C ALA A 60 10.10 5.16 -0.70
N ALA A 61 10.54 4.14 0.03
CA ALA A 61 9.89 3.73 1.26
C ALA A 61 10.06 4.89 2.25
N PRO A 62 8.98 5.51 2.74
CA PRO A 62 9.13 6.35 3.91
C PRO A 62 9.75 5.46 4.98
N ALA A 63 10.81 5.94 5.62
CA ALA A 63 11.36 5.36 6.83
C ALA A 63 10.32 5.52 7.97
N ALA A 64 9.22 4.81 7.83
CA ALA A 64 8.21 4.60 8.80
C ALA A 64 8.05 3.09 8.84
N VAL A 65 8.87 2.46 9.68
CA VAL A 65 8.32 1.47 10.60
C VAL A 65 7.17 2.18 11.32
N ALA A 66 6.03 2.27 10.65
CA ALA A 66 4.83 2.86 11.16
C ALA A 66 4.48 1.99 12.36
N SER A 67 4.81 2.48 13.56
CA SER A 67 4.16 2.00 14.76
C SER A 67 2.69 1.89 14.39
N PRO A 68 2.10 0.69 14.43
CA PRO A 68 0.78 0.47 13.86
C PRO A 68 -0.14 1.51 14.47
N LEU A 69 -0.76 2.35 13.62
CA LEU A 69 -1.58 3.48 14.08
C LEU A 69 -2.48 3.00 15.21
N THR A 70 -2.55 3.76 16.30
CA THR A 70 -3.41 3.34 17.41
C THR A 70 -4.86 3.26 16.93
N LYS A 71 -5.67 2.40 17.56
CA LYS A 71 -7.10 2.29 17.23
C LYS A 71 -7.80 3.66 17.33
N LEU A 72 -7.31 4.54 18.19
CA LEU A 72 -7.83 5.88 18.38
C LEU A 72 -7.43 6.83 17.24
N GLN A 73 -6.18 6.80 16.77
CA GLN A 73 -5.73 7.56 15.60
C GLN A 73 -6.51 7.20 14.34
N ARG A 74 -6.72 5.91 14.07
CA ARG A 74 -7.54 5.47 12.92
C ARG A 74 -8.96 6.02 12.96
N LYS A 75 -9.56 6.05 14.15
CA LYS A 75 -10.90 6.62 14.34
C LYS A 75 -10.91 8.15 14.15
N ALA A 76 -9.90 8.86 14.65
CA ALA A 76 -9.77 10.30 14.44
C ALA A 76 -9.62 10.68 12.97
N ILE A 77 -8.82 9.91 12.22
CA ILE A 77 -8.68 10.05 10.77
C ILE A 77 -10.05 9.87 10.10
N ALA A 78 -10.77 8.79 10.39
CA ALA A 78 -12.11 8.57 9.83
C ALA A 78 -13.10 9.71 10.14
N VAL A 79 -13.04 10.28 11.35
CA VAL A 79 -13.86 11.44 11.72
C VAL A 79 -13.49 12.68 10.87
N CYS A 80 -12.21 12.95 10.66
CA CYS A 80 -11.78 14.10 9.86
C CYS A 80 -12.14 13.93 8.37
N PHE A 81 -11.95 12.73 7.81
CA PHE A 81 -12.30 12.40 6.42
C PHE A 81 -13.80 12.37 6.15
N THR A 82 -14.63 11.98 7.13
CA THR A 82 -16.09 12.07 6.97
C THR A 82 -16.62 13.50 7.06
N SER A 83 -15.84 14.42 7.64
CA SER A 83 -16.24 15.80 7.90
C SER A 83 -15.56 16.79 6.96
N ASP A 84 -14.70 16.29 6.05
CA ASP A 84 -13.86 17.04 5.10
C ASP A 84 -13.04 18.18 5.75
N LYS A 85 -12.80 18.09 7.06
CA LYS A 85 -12.03 19.07 7.85
C LYS A 85 -11.42 18.44 9.10
N VAL A 86 -10.26 18.94 9.52
CA VAL A 86 -9.66 18.61 10.80
C VAL A 86 -10.17 19.59 11.86
N SER A 87 -10.95 19.09 12.83
CA SER A 87 -11.51 19.92 13.91
C SER A 87 -11.36 19.21 15.26
N VAL A 88 -10.63 19.85 16.18
CA VAL A 88 -10.36 19.33 17.52
C VAL A 88 -11.66 19.08 18.28
N SER A 89 -12.59 20.03 18.25
CA SER A 89 -13.89 19.92 18.93
C SER A 89 -14.76 18.80 18.35
N GLU A 90 -14.65 18.54 17.04
CA GLU A 90 -15.41 17.47 16.39
C GLU A 90 -14.84 16.09 16.73
N VAL A 91 -13.51 15.93 16.70
CA VAL A 91 -12.82 14.71 17.13
C VAL A 91 -13.10 14.43 18.60
N GLN A 92 -13.05 15.45 19.46
CA GLN A 92 -13.39 15.35 20.87
C GLN A 92 -14.83 14.83 21.08
N ARG A 93 -15.81 15.44 20.42
CA ARG A 93 -17.23 15.08 20.58
C ARG A 93 -17.56 13.70 20.01
N LYS A 94 -16.98 13.32 18.86
CA LYS A 94 -17.27 12.04 18.20
C LYS A 94 -16.52 10.86 18.83
N LEU A 95 -15.35 11.10 19.43
CA LEU A 95 -14.57 10.06 20.09
C LEU A 95 -14.75 10.02 21.61
N SER A 96 -15.46 11.00 22.19
CA SER A 96 -15.69 11.15 23.63
C SER A 96 -14.39 11.10 24.45
N ILE A 97 -13.41 11.89 24.05
CA ILE A 97 -12.07 11.97 24.67
C ILE A 97 -11.81 13.36 25.26
N SER A 98 -10.68 13.52 25.97
CA SER A 98 -10.26 14.83 26.48
C SER A 98 -9.86 15.77 25.32
N TYR A 99 -9.93 17.08 25.57
CA TYR A 99 -9.48 18.08 24.58
C TYR A 99 -7.99 17.93 24.26
N ALA A 100 -7.16 17.63 25.27
CA ALA A 100 -5.72 17.43 25.09
C ALA A 100 -5.42 16.21 24.19
N ASP A 101 -6.15 15.11 24.36
CA ASP A 101 -6.02 13.93 23.50
C ASP A 101 -6.49 14.23 22.08
N ALA A 102 -7.63 14.94 21.93
CA ALA A 102 -8.14 15.35 20.63
C ALA A 102 -7.17 16.26 19.89
N GLN A 103 -6.51 17.19 20.60
CA GLN A 103 -5.50 18.08 20.05
C GLN A 103 -4.28 17.29 19.58
N THR A 104 -3.80 16.33 20.40
CA THR A 104 -2.68 15.45 20.04
C THR A 104 -2.99 14.61 18.81
N LEU A 105 -4.21 14.09 18.70
CA LEU A 105 -4.66 13.32 17.54
C LEU A 105 -4.74 14.20 16.29
N CYS A 106 -5.28 15.42 16.38
CA CYS A 106 -5.34 16.33 15.25
C CYS A 106 -3.93 16.75 14.79
N GLN A 107 -3.03 17.04 15.73
CA GLN A 107 -1.62 17.34 15.41
C GLN A 107 -0.96 16.16 14.70
N SER A 108 -1.20 14.93 15.17
CA SER A 108 -0.66 13.74 14.50
C SER A 108 -1.17 13.56 13.07
N ILE A 109 -2.39 14.02 12.74
CA ILE A 109 -2.93 13.95 11.37
C ILE A 109 -2.24 14.97 10.47
N VAL A 110 -1.94 16.17 10.99
CA VAL A 110 -1.17 17.21 10.29
C VAL A 110 0.26 16.75 10.05
N ASP A 111 0.92 16.22 11.08
CA ASP A 111 2.32 15.76 11.00
C ASP A 111 2.48 14.58 10.01
N LEU A 112 1.44 13.75 9.84
CA LEU A 112 1.39 12.68 8.85
C LEU A 112 1.12 13.17 7.42
N GLY A 113 0.90 14.48 7.20
CA GLY A 113 0.64 15.06 5.88
C GLY A 113 -0.73 14.68 5.28
N LEU A 114 -1.66 14.17 6.09
CA LEU A 114 -2.96 13.71 5.62
C LEU A 114 -3.95 14.86 5.33
N THR A 115 -3.59 16.09 5.71
CA THR A 115 -4.37 17.31 5.44
C THR A 115 -4.44 17.64 3.96
N ASP A 116 -3.36 17.43 3.22
CA ASP A 116 -3.33 17.73 1.78
C ASP A 116 -4.19 16.74 0.98
N GLU A 117 -4.29 15.49 1.46
CA GLU A 117 -5.21 14.50 0.89
C GLU A 117 -6.68 14.83 1.17
N LEU A 118 -6.99 15.38 2.35
CA LEU A 118 -8.34 15.86 2.70
C LEU A 118 -8.80 16.96 1.73
N GLU A 119 -7.94 17.94 1.43
CA GLU A 119 -8.26 18.99 0.45
C GLU A 119 -8.51 18.42 -0.95
N ARG A 120 -7.69 17.45 -1.39
CA ARG A 120 -7.85 16.78 -2.68
C ARG A 120 -9.13 15.96 -2.78
N THR A 121 -9.56 15.32 -1.70
CA THR A 121 -10.86 14.60 -1.66
C THR A 121 -12.05 15.56 -1.67
N SER A 122 -11.92 16.72 -1.03
CA SER A 122 -12.96 17.75 -0.99
C SER A 122 -13.25 18.33 -2.40
N LEU A 123 -12.19 18.55 -3.20
CA LEU A 123 -12.31 19.02 -4.60
C LEU A 123 -13.00 18.02 -5.55
N LYS A 124 -12.96 16.70 -5.27
CA LYS A 124 -13.67 15.69 -6.06
C LYS A 124 -15.15 15.55 -5.69
N ARG A 125 -15.61 16.20 -4.61
CA ARG A 125 -16.93 15.99 -4.01
C ARG A 125 -17.82 17.24 -4.11
N ALA A 126 -17.81 17.93 -5.25
CA ALA A 126 -18.84 18.92 -5.56
C ALA A 126 -20.15 18.21 -6.01
N PRO A 127 -21.34 18.73 -5.66
CA PRO A 127 -22.54 17.94 -5.44
C PRO A 127 -23.39 17.74 -6.71
N GLN A 128 -23.89 16.52 -6.94
CA GLN A 128 -25.06 16.30 -7.80
C GLN A 128 -26.25 15.86 -6.95
N HIS A 129 -27.07 16.83 -6.53
CA HIS A 129 -28.53 16.79 -6.73
C HIS A 129 -29.18 18.10 -6.24
N PRO A 130 -29.98 18.78 -7.08
CA PRO A 130 -30.80 19.91 -6.64
C PRO A 130 -31.98 19.43 -5.79
N ILE A 131 -32.16 20.08 -4.64
CA ILE A 131 -33.31 19.94 -3.75
C ILE A 131 -34.54 20.54 -4.46
N GLN A 132 -35.49 19.72 -4.90
CA GLN A 132 -36.86 20.19 -5.14
C GLN A 132 -37.56 20.36 -3.78
N ARG A 133 -37.86 21.60 -3.43
CA ARG A 133 -38.82 21.92 -2.36
C ARG A 133 -40.24 21.79 -2.93
N GLN A 134 -41.08 20.99 -2.27
CA GLN A 134 -42.52 21.20 -2.21
C GLN A 134 -42.86 21.73 -0.81
#